data_AF-A0A915EGK1-F1
#
_entry.id   AF-A0A915EGK1-F1
#
_cell.length_a   1.000
_cell.length_b   1.000
_cell.length_c   1.000
_cell.angle_alpha   90.00
_cell.angle_beta   90.00
_cell.angle_gamma   90.00
#
_symmetry.space_group_name_H-M   'P 1'
#
loop_
_entity.id
_entity.type
_entity.pdbx_description
1 polymer ?
#
loop_
_entity_poly.entity_id
_entity_poly.type
_entity_poly.pdbx_seq_one_letter_code
_entity_poly.pdbx_strand_id
1 'polypeptide(L)'
;MSLAVSDCFWRMVRDSIEAQADAFRATRFNLETEWKNTFGRFRELNRDELFEKARGHILDEIVNLSLVGADDWESLLKKQLRKAISSHVLDHILMPASSVDNAGSFNTLIDIKLKHWADKELPLKSLAIGWETLAQKFRDQIKGGDDKNEKIFEPLKNAVAEAAVEKHTWDNKALDYLRIIQLNAIADRLVPDRRSWLHCFNLDKSCKFMGDVAADLLVEVNNWLEKSRGPSLFQRWTSWQSVSHEQSINQAVQNELKNILSSNPDHKQSLMDDDVTIVRRNLETKHLSDVPNEVIRQQWRMVFRQHFLERMLQSSQDCQNFYQNYKQGFNDADIDCHAVITNTEQRRLEKEVKEILDDWSQETDKKKLYLTGKQVELAEELCQVRYIQEKLEQFIVQLHAEKN
;
A
#
# COMPACT_ATOMS: atom_id res chain seq x y z
N MET A 1 22.29 74.43 -30.13
CA MET A 1 21.40 74.08 -29.00
C MET A 1 21.22 72.58 -28.80
N SER A 2 21.64 71.70 -29.72
CA SER A 2 21.45 70.24 -29.60
C SER A 2 22.45 69.53 -28.66
N LEU A 3 23.72 69.99 -28.61
CA LEU A 3 24.79 69.29 -27.90
C LEU A 3 24.68 69.42 -26.36
N ALA A 4 24.41 70.63 -25.86
CA ALA A 4 24.21 70.86 -24.42
C ALA A 4 22.95 70.19 -23.85
N VAL A 5 21.88 70.06 -24.67
CA VAL A 5 20.66 69.33 -24.28
C VAL A 5 20.92 67.83 -24.24
N SER A 6 21.67 67.30 -25.22
CA SER A 6 22.15 65.92 -25.23
C SER A 6 23.03 65.62 -24.01
N ASP A 7 23.98 66.50 -23.68
CA ASP A 7 24.86 66.33 -22.51
C ASP A 7 24.09 66.34 -21.19
N CYS A 8 23.08 67.19 -21.09
CA CYS A 8 22.22 67.24 -19.90
C CYS A 8 21.35 65.98 -19.78
N PHE A 9 20.78 65.51 -20.89
CA PHE A 9 20.01 64.27 -20.95
C PHE A 9 20.85 63.07 -20.50
N TRP A 10 22.04 62.88 -21.09
CA TRP A 10 22.92 61.77 -20.73
C TRP A 10 23.48 61.87 -19.31
N ARG A 11 23.59 63.08 -18.75
CA ARG A 11 23.94 63.26 -17.33
C ARG A 11 22.81 62.76 -16.44
N MET A 12 21.57 63.17 -16.68
CA MET A 12 20.40 62.68 -15.92
C MET A 12 20.21 61.17 -16.04
N VAL A 13 20.44 60.59 -17.22
CA VAL A 13 20.37 59.12 -17.42
C VAL A 13 21.43 58.40 -16.58
N ARG A 14 22.67 58.88 -16.55
CA ARG A 14 23.72 58.31 -15.68
C ARG A 14 23.35 58.43 -14.21
N ASP A 15 23.01 59.63 -13.76
CA ASP A 15 22.67 59.87 -12.36
C ASP A 15 21.49 58.99 -11.90
N SER A 16 20.49 58.80 -12.78
CA SER A 16 19.36 57.92 -12.52
C SER A 16 19.74 56.44 -12.45
N ILE A 17 20.67 55.98 -13.31
CA ILE A 17 21.08 54.57 -13.37
C ILE A 17 22.05 54.26 -12.23
N GLU A 18 22.94 55.19 -11.88
CA GLU A 18 23.81 55.09 -10.71
C GLU A 18 22.97 55.03 -9.42
N ALA A 19 21.95 55.89 -9.28
CA ALA A 19 21.03 55.84 -8.15
C ALA A 19 20.25 54.52 -8.08
N GLN A 20 19.80 53.98 -9.23
CA GLN A 20 19.16 52.65 -9.27
C GLN A 20 20.13 51.54 -8.90
N ALA A 21 21.38 51.58 -9.39
CA ALA A 21 22.41 50.60 -9.04
C ALA A 21 22.72 50.62 -7.54
N ASP A 22 22.84 51.80 -6.92
CA ASP A 22 23.06 51.93 -5.48
C ASP A 22 21.86 51.42 -4.65
N ALA A 23 20.64 51.65 -5.13
CA ALA A 23 19.44 51.07 -4.51
C ALA A 23 19.47 49.53 -4.53
N PHE A 24 19.83 48.92 -5.67
CA PHE A 24 19.95 47.46 -5.76
C PHE A 24 21.12 46.90 -4.93
N ARG A 25 22.24 47.63 -4.79
CA ARG A 25 23.35 47.26 -3.87
C ARG A 25 22.88 47.22 -2.41
N ALA A 26 22.12 48.22 -1.98
CA ALA A 26 21.56 48.27 -0.62
C ALA A 26 20.57 47.12 -0.38
N THR A 27 19.66 46.87 -1.33
CA THR A 27 18.71 45.75 -1.28
C THR A 27 19.45 44.41 -1.20
N ARG A 28 20.47 44.20 -2.03
CA ARG A 28 21.30 42.99 -1.97
C ARG A 28 21.95 42.79 -0.61
N PHE A 29 22.55 43.84 -0.06
CA PHE A 29 23.21 43.77 1.25
C PHE A 29 22.23 43.38 2.37
N ASN A 30 21.01 43.92 2.33
CA ASN A 30 19.96 43.58 3.29
C ASN A 30 19.55 42.11 3.16
N LEU A 31 19.31 41.63 1.94
CA LEU A 31 18.93 40.23 1.69
C LEU A 31 20.06 39.25 2.06
N GLU A 32 21.32 39.57 1.77
CA GLU A 32 22.48 38.74 2.14
C GLU A 32 22.66 38.69 3.66
N THR A 33 22.33 39.79 4.35
CA THR A 33 22.34 39.85 5.82
C THR A 33 21.20 39.01 6.41
N GLU A 34 19.99 39.11 5.86
CA GLU A 34 18.86 38.26 6.26
C GLU A 34 19.17 36.77 6.04
N TRP A 35 19.80 36.43 4.91
CA TRP A 35 20.24 35.07 4.62
C TRP A 35 21.24 34.56 5.66
N LYS A 36 22.30 35.32 5.94
CA LYS A 36 23.31 34.93 6.93
C LYS A 36 22.72 34.75 8.32
N ASN A 37 21.76 35.58 8.70
CA ASN A 37 21.10 35.51 10.01
C ASN A 37 20.11 34.34 10.12
N THR A 38 19.40 34.01 9.04
CA THR A 38 18.31 33.02 9.06
C THR A 38 18.78 31.63 8.62
N PHE A 39 19.69 31.56 7.64
CA PHE A 39 20.10 30.37 6.92
C PHE A 39 21.63 30.24 6.77
N GLY A 40 22.43 30.87 7.63
CA GLY A 40 23.89 30.96 7.49
C GLY A 40 24.67 29.62 7.40
N ARG A 41 24.03 28.47 7.65
CA ARG A 41 24.61 27.13 7.44
C ARG A 41 24.31 26.53 6.06
N PHE A 42 23.45 27.17 5.28
CA PHE A 42 22.97 26.69 3.99
C PHE A 42 23.53 27.52 2.85
N ARG A 43 23.88 26.83 1.77
CA ARG A 43 24.20 27.46 0.49
C ARG A 43 22.92 28.00 -0.14
N GLU A 44 22.99 29.20 -0.69
CA GLU A 44 21.95 29.79 -1.54
C GLU A 44 21.80 28.92 -2.80
N LEU A 45 20.61 28.38 -3.03
CA LEU A 45 20.29 27.56 -4.20
C LEU A 45 19.01 28.10 -4.81
N ASN A 46 19.03 28.34 -6.12
CA ASN A 46 17.85 28.78 -6.87
C ASN A 46 16.87 27.61 -7.05
N ARG A 47 15.62 27.88 -7.46
CA ARG A 47 14.62 26.84 -7.72
C ARG A 47 15.09 25.79 -8.73
N ASP A 48 15.82 26.20 -9.76
CA ASP A 48 16.37 25.27 -10.75
C ASP A 48 17.45 24.36 -10.13
N GLU A 49 18.35 24.92 -9.31
CA GLU A 49 19.38 24.14 -8.63
C GLU A 49 18.78 23.21 -7.55
N LEU A 50 17.76 23.68 -6.84
CA LEU A 50 16.99 22.88 -5.88
C LEU A 50 16.24 21.75 -6.58
N PHE A 51 15.67 22.00 -7.75
CA PHE A 51 15.00 20.99 -8.56
C PHE A 51 15.99 19.92 -9.03
N GLU A 52 17.14 20.30 -9.59
CA GLU A 52 18.16 19.33 -10.02
C GLU A 52 18.71 18.50 -8.86
N LYS A 53 18.87 19.11 -7.68
CA LYS A 53 19.25 18.38 -6.48
C LYS A 53 18.16 17.39 -6.06
N ALA A 54 16.89 17.81 -6.01
CA ALA A 54 15.77 16.93 -5.68
C ALA A 54 15.59 15.80 -6.70
N ARG A 55 15.79 16.10 -7.99
CA ARG A 55 15.81 15.14 -9.08
C ARG A 55 16.86 14.07 -8.86
N GLY A 56 18.09 14.46 -8.52
CA GLY A 56 19.16 13.52 -8.15
C GLY A 56 18.73 12.58 -7.02
N HIS A 57 18.21 13.13 -5.92
CA HIS A 57 17.72 12.34 -4.79
C HIS A 57 16.60 11.35 -5.17
N ILE A 58 15.63 11.78 -5.98
CA ILE A 58 14.54 10.90 -6.43
C ILE A 58 15.09 9.77 -7.33
N LEU A 59 16.04 10.07 -8.21
CA LEU A 59 16.67 9.07 -9.07
C LEU A 59 17.49 8.06 -8.27
N ASP A 60 18.22 8.51 -7.24
CA ASP A 60 18.97 7.63 -6.35
C ASP A 60 18.03 6.66 -5.60
N GLU A 61 16.90 7.15 -5.10
CA GLU A 61 15.91 6.28 -4.44
C GLU A 61 15.26 5.26 -5.40
N ILE A 62 15.07 5.61 -6.67
CA ILE A 62 14.59 4.67 -7.68
C ILE A 62 15.64 3.59 -7.96
N VAL A 63 16.92 3.95 -7.99
CA VAL A 63 18.00 2.96 -8.08
C VAL A 63 17.97 2.06 -6.84
N ASN A 64 17.74 2.59 -5.64
CA ASN A 64 17.59 1.77 -4.43
C ASN A 64 16.39 0.82 -4.51
N LEU A 65 15.28 1.21 -5.15
CA LEU A 65 14.15 0.31 -5.42
C LEU A 65 14.58 -0.90 -6.27
N SER A 66 15.48 -0.67 -7.23
CA SER A 66 16.04 -1.72 -8.09
C SER A 66 16.95 -2.71 -7.39
N LEU A 67 17.48 -2.32 -6.23
CA LEU A 67 18.37 -3.14 -5.41
C LEU A 67 17.61 -3.99 -4.38
N VAL A 68 16.30 -3.81 -4.26
CA VAL A 68 15.47 -4.65 -3.38
C VAL A 68 15.52 -6.09 -3.86
N GLY A 69 15.91 -7.01 -2.98
CA GLY A 69 16.11 -8.42 -3.29
C GLY A 69 14.83 -9.14 -3.70
N ALA A 70 14.97 -10.21 -4.48
CA ALA A 70 13.84 -11.05 -4.88
C ALA A 70 13.11 -11.64 -3.67
N ASP A 71 13.83 -12.05 -2.63
CA ASP A 71 13.27 -12.59 -1.38
C ASP A 71 12.39 -11.57 -0.64
N ASP A 72 12.81 -10.31 -0.61
CA ASP A 72 12.04 -9.23 0.02
C ASP A 72 10.73 -9.00 -0.75
N TRP A 73 10.80 -8.94 -2.08
CA TRP A 73 9.62 -8.83 -2.94
C TRP A 73 8.69 -10.03 -2.77
N GLU A 74 9.22 -11.24 -2.75
CA GLU A 74 8.42 -12.45 -2.54
C GLU A 74 7.71 -12.39 -1.19
N SER A 75 8.42 -12.06 -0.11
CA SER A 75 7.84 -12.00 1.24
C SER A 75 6.70 -10.97 1.34
N LEU A 76 6.88 -9.80 0.73
CA LEU A 76 5.90 -8.71 0.72
C LEU A 76 4.67 -9.07 -0.12
N LEU A 77 4.89 -9.52 -1.35
CA LEU A 77 3.81 -9.92 -2.25
C LEU A 77 3.04 -11.10 -1.69
N LYS A 78 3.73 -12.11 -1.16
CA LYS A 78 3.10 -13.27 -0.52
C LYS A 78 2.22 -12.85 0.65
N LYS A 79 2.67 -11.91 1.49
CA LYS A 79 1.89 -11.40 2.62
C LYS A 79 0.63 -10.66 2.15
N GLN A 80 0.76 -9.76 1.17
CA GLN A 80 -0.36 -8.97 0.66
C GLN A 80 -1.36 -9.83 -0.13
N LEU A 81 -0.87 -10.71 -1.00
CA LEU A 81 -1.67 -11.68 -1.74
C LEU A 81 -2.43 -12.60 -0.78
N ARG A 82 -1.76 -13.15 0.25
CA ARG A 82 -2.41 -13.96 1.30
C ARG A 82 -3.58 -13.20 1.90
N LYS A 83 -3.36 -11.98 2.42
CA LYS A 83 -4.42 -11.19 3.06
C LYS A 83 -5.62 -10.96 2.14
N ALA A 84 -5.38 -10.68 0.86
CA ALA A 84 -6.43 -10.34 -0.08
C ALA A 84 -7.17 -11.58 -0.64
N ILE A 85 -6.50 -12.72 -0.74
CA ILE A 85 -7.03 -13.95 -1.36
C ILE A 85 -7.69 -14.88 -0.34
N SER A 86 -7.13 -14.97 0.87
CA SER A 86 -7.54 -15.94 1.91
C SER A 86 -9.03 -15.90 2.21
N SER A 87 -9.61 -14.71 2.35
CA SER A 87 -11.05 -14.54 2.62
C SER A 87 -11.91 -15.07 1.48
N HIS A 88 -11.52 -14.81 0.22
CA HIS A 88 -12.26 -15.29 -0.94
C HIS A 88 -12.20 -16.81 -1.05
N VAL A 89 -11.00 -17.40 -0.92
CA VAL A 89 -10.83 -18.85 -0.98
C VAL A 89 -11.66 -19.54 0.11
N LEU A 90 -11.68 -19.00 1.32
CA LEU A 90 -12.46 -19.60 2.41
C LEU A 90 -13.96 -19.43 2.23
N ASP A 91 -14.42 -18.20 2.03
CA ASP A 91 -15.84 -17.90 2.07
C ASP A 91 -16.56 -18.33 0.79
N HIS A 92 -15.89 -18.29 -0.37
CA HIS A 92 -16.52 -18.48 -1.67
C HIS A 92 -16.18 -19.82 -2.32
N ILE A 93 -15.07 -20.46 -1.94
CA ILE A 93 -14.61 -21.74 -2.49
C ILE A 93 -14.80 -22.87 -1.46
N LEU A 94 -14.09 -22.82 -0.32
CA LEU A 94 -14.04 -23.93 0.64
C LEU A 94 -15.32 -24.11 1.45
N MET A 95 -15.88 -23.03 2.00
CA MET A 95 -17.08 -23.11 2.86
C MET A 95 -18.34 -23.57 2.10
N PRO A 96 -18.57 -23.18 0.84
CA PRO A 96 -19.67 -23.76 0.08
C PRO A 96 -19.40 -25.22 -0.33
N ALA A 97 -18.13 -25.60 -0.57
CA ALA A 97 -17.77 -26.97 -0.91
C ALA A 97 -17.97 -27.93 0.27
N SER A 98 -17.71 -27.48 1.51
CA SER A 98 -17.92 -28.30 2.71
C SER A 98 -19.39 -28.63 3.00
N SER A 99 -20.34 -28.02 2.29
CA SER A 99 -21.77 -28.36 2.39
C SER A 99 -22.17 -29.65 1.67
N VAL A 100 -21.23 -30.28 0.95
CA VAL A 100 -21.46 -31.47 0.13
C VAL A 100 -20.99 -32.72 0.87
N ASP A 101 -21.84 -33.74 0.90
CA ASP A 101 -21.67 -34.92 1.76
C ASP A 101 -20.65 -35.96 1.23
N ASN A 102 -20.10 -35.76 0.02
CA ASN A 102 -19.19 -36.71 -0.64
C ASN A 102 -17.88 -36.04 -1.10
N ALA A 103 -16.75 -36.65 -0.78
CA ALA A 103 -15.40 -36.20 -1.16
C ALA A 103 -15.22 -36.01 -2.68
N GLY A 104 -15.82 -36.87 -3.50
CA GLY A 104 -15.76 -36.72 -4.97
C GLY A 104 -16.46 -35.46 -5.46
N SER A 105 -17.62 -35.16 -4.90
CA SER A 105 -18.42 -33.97 -5.24
C SER A 105 -17.83 -32.69 -4.63
N PHE A 106 -17.22 -32.78 -3.44
CA PHE A 106 -16.41 -31.72 -2.82
C PHE A 106 -15.25 -31.29 -3.73
N ASN A 107 -14.43 -32.25 -4.18
CA ASN A 107 -13.29 -31.99 -5.07
C ASN A 107 -13.74 -31.35 -6.38
N THR A 108 -14.82 -31.88 -6.97
CA THR A 108 -15.38 -31.33 -8.22
C THR A 108 -15.86 -29.89 -8.05
N LEU A 109 -16.52 -29.56 -6.92
CA LEU A 109 -17.00 -28.20 -6.69
C LEU A 109 -15.84 -27.22 -6.47
N ILE A 110 -14.81 -27.63 -5.72
CA ILE A 110 -13.59 -26.83 -5.54
C ILE A 110 -12.92 -26.60 -6.90
N ASP A 111 -12.72 -27.65 -7.69
CA ASP A 111 -12.10 -27.55 -9.01
C ASP A 111 -12.83 -26.53 -9.91
N ILE A 112 -14.16 -26.61 -9.98
CA ILE A 112 -14.97 -25.69 -10.79
C ILE A 112 -14.82 -24.26 -10.30
N LYS A 113 -14.98 -24.03 -8.99
CA LYS A 113 -14.93 -22.69 -8.40
C LYS A 113 -13.54 -22.06 -8.45
N LEU A 114 -12.51 -22.85 -8.15
CA LEU A 114 -11.12 -22.41 -8.16
C LEU A 114 -10.67 -22.08 -9.58
N LYS A 115 -11.00 -22.94 -10.56
CA LYS A 115 -10.70 -22.67 -11.97
C LYS A 115 -11.44 -21.44 -12.49
N HIS A 116 -12.72 -21.28 -12.16
CA HIS A 116 -13.49 -20.09 -12.55
C HIS A 116 -12.89 -18.80 -12.00
N TRP A 117 -12.55 -18.80 -10.71
CA TRP A 117 -11.95 -17.65 -10.04
C TRP A 117 -10.54 -17.34 -10.58
N ALA A 118 -9.73 -18.37 -10.81
CA ALA A 118 -8.39 -18.22 -11.39
C ALA A 118 -8.39 -17.73 -12.83
N ASP A 119 -9.43 -18.05 -13.57
CA ASP A 119 -9.60 -17.63 -14.95
C ASP A 119 -10.06 -16.17 -15.05
N LYS A 120 -10.91 -15.70 -14.12
CA LYS A 120 -11.60 -14.41 -14.26
C LYS A 120 -11.13 -13.31 -13.32
N GLU A 121 -10.81 -13.64 -12.07
CA GLU A 121 -10.66 -12.63 -11.00
C GLU A 121 -9.27 -12.63 -10.40
N LEU A 122 -8.66 -13.79 -10.20
CA LEU A 122 -7.32 -13.92 -9.60
C LEU A 122 -6.23 -13.15 -10.35
N PRO A 123 -6.16 -13.14 -11.70
CA PRO A 123 -5.09 -12.44 -12.41
C PRO A 123 -5.19 -10.93 -12.19
N LEU A 124 -6.39 -10.37 -12.33
CA LEU A 124 -6.69 -8.96 -12.11
C LEU A 124 -6.38 -8.54 -10.67
N LYS A 125 -6.81 -9.35 -9.70
CA LYS A 125 -6.58 -9.07 -8.28
C LYS A 125 -5.10 -9.15 -7.93
N SER A 126 -4.37 -10.10 -8.51
CA SER A 126 -2.92 -10.26 -8.31
C SER A 126 -2.13 -9.09 -8.90
N LEU A 127 -2.54 -8.60 -10.08
CA LEU A 127 -1.98 -7.41 -10.72
C LEU A 127 -2.19 -6.18 -9.86
N ALA A 128 -3.41 -5.97 -9.36
CA ALA A 128 -3.75 -4.84 -8.49
C ALA A 128 -2.93 -4.86 -7.18
N ILE A 129 -2.78 -6.03 -6.56
CA ILE A 129 -1.97 -6.18 -5.34
C ILE A 129 -0.48 -5.99 -5.63
N GLY A 130 0.00 -6.52 -6.76
CA GLY A 130 1.38 -6.30 -7.20
C GLY A 130 1.66 -4.82 -7.38
N TRP A 131 0.73 -4.09 -7.99
CA TRP A 131 0.81 -2.65 -8.17
C TRP A 131 0.77 -1.88 -6.86
N GLU A 132 -0.21 -2.17 -6.01
CA GLU A 132 -0.35 -1.51 -4.71
C GLU A 132 0.90 -1.72 -3.86
N THR A 133 1.48 -2.92 -3.88
CA THR A 133 2.72 -3.25 -3.17
C THR A 133 3.91 -2.48 -3.74
N LEU A 134 4.07 -2.43 -5.07
CA LEU A 134 5.13 -1.66 -5.72
C LEU A 134 5.00 -0.16 -5.43
N ALA A 135 3.81 0.40 -5.61
CA ALA A 135 3.51 1.80 -5.35
C ALA A 135 3.72 2.17 -3.89
N GLN A 136 3.32 1.31 -2.95
CA GLN A 136 3.56 1.53 -1.52
C GLN A 136 5.07 1.53 -1.22
N LYS A 137 5.82 0.53 -1.71
CA LYS A 137 7.26 0.45 -1.52
C LYS A 137 8.00 1.65 -2.11
N PHE A 138 7.58 2.09 -3.29
CA PHE A 138 8.12 3.28 -3.94
C PHE A 138 7.84 4.56 -3.13
N ARG A 139 6.60 4.75 -2.64
CA ARG A 139 6.27 5.89 -1.77
C ARG A 139 7.05 5.88 -0.47
N ASP A 140 7.21 4.70 0.15
CA ASP A 140 7.94 4.56 1.41
C ASP A 140 9.43 4.88 1.23
N GLN A 141 10.04 4.45 0.12
CA GLN A 141 11.44 4.79 -0.20
C GLN A 141 11.63 6.28 -0.46
N ILE A 142 10.75 6.91 -1.25
CA ILE A 142 10.82 8.36 -1.52
C ILE A 142 10.71 9.19 -0.22
N LYS A 143 9.91 8.73 0.75
CA LYS A 143 9.70 9.40 2.05
C LYS A 143 10.79 9.11 3.10
N GLY A 144 11.59 8.07 2.92
CA GLY A 144 12.50 7.53 3.94
C GLY A 144 13.84 8.26 4.11
N GLY A 145 14.11 9.33 3.35
CA GLY A 145 15.35 10.12 3.47
C GLY A 145 15.34 11.00 4.73
N ASP A 146 16.12 10.62 5.74
CA ASP A 146 16.14 11.29 7.06
C ASP A 146 17.15 12.45 7.12
N ASP A 147 17.13 13.34 6.12
CA ASP A 147 17.98 14.53 6.13
C ASP A 147 17.17 15.81 6.33
N LYS A 148 17.58 16.66 7.27
CA LYS A 148 16.81 17.86 7.69
C LYS A 148 16.59 18.88 6.56
N ASN A 149 17.37 18.77 5.48
CA ASN A 149 17.25 19.54 4.24
C ASN A 149 16.12 19.05 3.32
N GLU A 150 15.56 17.87 3.57
CA GLU A 150 14.59 17.23 2.70
C GLU A 150 13.16 17.73 2.85
N LYS A 151 12.82 18.46 3.92
CA LYS A 151 11.48 19.02 4.11
C LYS A 151 11.04 19.94 2.97
N ILE A 152 12.00 20.63 2.34
CA ILE A 152 11.75 21.49 1.17
C ILE A 152 11.43 20.63 -0.07
N PHE A 153 11.97 19.41 -0.14
CA PHE A 153 11.76 18.49 -1.24
C PHE A 153 10.55 17.57 -1.04
N GLU A 154 10.04 17.40 0.18
CA GLU A 154 8.86 16.57 0.48
C GLU A 154 7.66 16.84 -0.44
N PRO A 155 7.24 18.09 -0.71
CA PRO A 155 6.10 18.34 -1.60
C PRO A 155 6.38 17.88 -3.03
N LEU A 156 7.58 18.15 -3.55
CA LEU A 156 7.99 17.74 -4.89
C LEU A 156 8.11 16.21 -4.98
N LYS A 157 8.74 15.57 -3.99
CA LYS A 157 8.87 14.12 -3.86
C LYS A 157 7.51 13.43 -3.87
N ASN A 158 6.56 13.89 -3.06
CA ASN A 158 5.21 13.35 -3.00
C ASN A 158 4.46 13.55 -4.33
N ALA A 159 4.56 14.73 -4.92
CA ALA A 159 3.90 15.03 -6.18
C ALA A 159 4.44 14.17 -7.34
N VAL A 160 5.77 14.00 -7.44
CA VAL A 160 6.39 13.13 -8.44
C VAL A 160 5.97 11.68 -8.21
N ALA A 161 5.93 11.21 -6.96
CA ALA A 161 5.50 9.87 -6.63
C ALA A 161 4.03 9.61 -7.01
N GLU A 162 3.14 10.56 -6.73
CA GLU A 162 1.72 10.48 -7.10
C GLU A 162 1.52 10.52 -8.60
N ALA A 163 2.17 11.46 -9.30
CA ALA A 163 2.09 11.55 -10.75
C ALA A 163 2.62 10.29 -11.46
N ALA A 164 3.70 9.68 -10.94
CA ALA A 164 4.24 8.44 -11.47
C ALA A 164 3.27 7.27 -11.28
N VAL A 165 2.64 7.18 -10.10
CA VAL A 165 1.63 6.15 -9.83
C VAL A 165 0.38 6.34 -10.70
N GLU A 166 -0.06 7.58 -10.94
CA GLU A 166 -1.23 7.86 -11.78
C GLU A 166 -0.98 7.60 -13.27
N LYS A 167 0.24 7.92 -13.75
CA LYS A 167 0.63 7.70 -15.15
C LYS A 167 0.87 6.22 -15.46
N HIS A 168 1.19 5.41 -14.45
CA HIS A 168 1.59 4.02 -14.65
C HIS A 168 0.48 3.16 -15.25
N THR A 169 0.84 2.40 -16.28
CA THR A 169 -0.02 1.38 -16.87
C THR A 169 0.74 0.07 -16.99
N TRP A 170 0.10 -1.03 -16.64
CA TRP A 170 0.69 -2.37 -16.77
C TRP A 170 0.84 -2.78 -18.24
N ASP A 171 1.74 -3.72 -18.53
CA ASP A 171 1.72 -4.38 -19.82
C ASP A 171 0.39 -5.13 -20.01
N ASN A 172 -0.30 -4.86 -21.12
CA ASN A 172 -1.55 -5.53 -21.49
C ASN A 172 -1.39 -7.05 -21.56
N LYS A 173 -0.16 -7.56 -21.79
CA LYS A 173 0.13 -9.00 -21.81
C LYS A 173 0.38 -9.61 -20.43
N ALA A 174 0.68 -8.81 -19.41
CA ALA A 174 0.98 -9.31 -18.06
C ALA A 174 -0.21 -10.09 -17.48
N LEU A 175 -1.43 -9.62 -17.75
CA LEU A 175 -2.66 -10.29 -17.33
C LEU A 175 -2.78 -11.70 -17.92
N ASP A 176 -2.52 -11.84 -19.23
CA ASP A 176 -2.61 -13.12 -19.91
C ASP A 176 -1.52 -14.09 -19.44
N TYR A 177 -0.29 -13.61 -19.21
CA TYR A 177 0.77 -14.43 -18.64
C TYR A 177 0.42 -14.91 -17.23
N LEU A 178 -0.06 -14.02 -16.36
CA LEU A 178 -0.47 -14.38 -15.00
C LEU A 178 -1.61 -15.40 -15.02
N ARG A 179 -2.60 -15.21 -15.90
CA ARG A 179 -3.71 -16.15 -16.06
C ARG A 179 -3.22 -17.54 -16.45
N ILE A 180 -2.32 -17.66 -17.42
CA ILE A 180 -1.75 -18.94 -17.83
C ILE A 180 -0.95 -19.59 -16.68
N ILE A 181 -0.11 -18.82 -16.00
CA ILE A 181 0.70 -19.32 -14.87
C ILE A 181 -0.20 -19.84 -13.75
N GLN A 182 -1.22 -19.06 -13.37
CA GLN A 182 -2.16 -19.42 -12.29
C GLN A 182 -3.03 -20.62 -12.65
N LEU A 183 -3.54 -20.68 -13.88
CA LEU A 183 -4.33 -21.83 -14.35
C LEU A 183 -3.48 -23.10 -14.42
N ASN A 184 -2.22 -23.01 -14.86
CA ASN A 184 -1.30 -24.14 -14.86
C ASN A 184 -0.99 -24.60 -13.44
N ALA A 185 -0.76 -23.67 -12.51
CA ALA A 185 -0.52 -23.99 -11.10
C ALA A 185 -1.72 -24.69 -10.43
N ILE A 186 -2.95 -24.34 -10.83
CA ILE A 186 -4.18 -24.97 -10.31
C ILE A 186 -4.47 -26.32 -10.99
N ALA A 187 -4.11 -26.46 -12.26
CA ALA A 187 -4.31 -27.69 -13.02
C ALA A 187 -3.31 -28.79 -12.65
N ASP A 188 -2.23 -28.45 -11.95
CA ASP A 188 -1.24 -29.40 -11.48
C ASP A 188 -1.80 -30.26 -10.33
N ARG A 189 -2.53 -31.33 -10.73
CA ARG A 189 -3.15 -32.31 -9.81
C ARG A 189 -2.18 -33.37 -9.33
N LEU A 190 -1.05 -33.50 -10.01
CA LEU A 190 -0.09 -34.56 -9.81
C LEU A 190 1.15 -33.91 -9.23
N VAL A 191 1.55 -34.37 -8.06
CA VAL A 191 2.90 -34.18 -7.54
C VAL A 191 3.73 -35.26 -8.26
N PRO A 192 4.33 -35.00 -9.44
CA PRO A 192 4.66 -36.08 -10.38
C PRO A 192 6.02 -36.72 -10.10
N ASP A 193 6.89 -36.07 -9.31
CA ASP A 193 8.27 -36.50 -9.12
C ASP A 193 8.64 -36.57 -7.62
N ARG A 194 9.65 -37.37 -7.28
CA ARG A 194 10.31 -37.46 -5.97
C ARG A 194 10.87 -36.09 -5.53
N ARG A 195 11.15 -35.19 -6.48
CA ARG A 195 11.45 -33.77 -6.27
C ARG A 195 10.24 -32.96 -5.79
N SER A 196 9.04 -33.38 -6.18
CA SER A 196 7.77 -32.90 -5.66
C SER A 196 7.42 -33.55 -4.30
N TRP A 197 8.25 -34.41 -3.70
CA TRP A 197 8.07 -34.79 -2.27
C TRP A 197 8.72 -33.79 -1.30
N LEU A 198 9.61 -32.90 -1.78
CA LEU A 198 9.91 -31.62 -1.13
C LEU A 198 8.66 -30.72 -1.05
N HIS A 199 7.62 -31.04 -1.83
CA HIS A 199 6.30 -30.44 -1.71
C HIS A 199 5.54 -30.91 -0.45
N CYS A 200 6.06 -31.85 0.33
CA CYS A 200 5.56 -32.19 1.68
C CYS A 200 6.09 -31.19 2.75
N PHE A 201 7.26 -30.59 2.52
CA PHE A 201 7.64 -29.33 3.18
C PHE A 201 6.74 -28.18 2.71
N ASN A 202 6.33 -28.16 1.43
CA ASN A 202 5.28 -27.24 0.99
C ASN A 202 3.88 -27.61 1.47
N LEU A 203 3.59 -28.87 1.83
CA LEU A 203 2.32 -29.33 2.38
C LEU A 203 2.27 -28.99 3.87
N ASP A 204 3.37 -29.14 4.60
CA ASP A 204 3.52 -28.58 5.94
C ASP A 204 3.45 -27.05 5.89
N LYS A 205 4.10 -26.38 4.93
CA LYS A 205 3.91 -24.92 4.71
C LYS A 205 2.50 -24.57 4.25
N SER A 206 1.79 -25.42 3.50
CA SER A 206 0.43 -25.15 2.99
C SER A 206 -0.62 -25.43 4.06
N CYS A 207 -0.46 -26.48 4.86
CA CYS A 207 -1.25 -26.77 6.04
C CYS A 207 -0.98 -25.71 7.11
N LYS A 208 0.29 -25.36 7.39
CA LYS A 208 0.64 -24.20 8.22
C LYS A 208 0.06 -22.92 7.64
N PHE A 209 0.17 -22.68 6.34
CA PHE A 209 -0.42 -21.50 5.70
C PHE A 209 -1.94 -21.46 5.88
N MET A 210 -2.64 -22.55 5.61
CA MET A 210 -4.08 -22.67 5.80
C MET A 210 -4.48 -22.56 7.27
N GLY A 211 -3.69 -23.14 8.17
CA GLY A 211 -3.86 -23.07 9.62
C GLY A 211 -3.62 -21.66 10.17
N ASP A 212 -2.57 -20.97 9.72
CA ASP A 212 -2.28 -19.59 10.09
C ASP A 212 -3.38 -18.66 9.55
N VAL A 213 -3.83 -18.88 8.30
CA VAL A 213 -4.96 -18.16 7.72
C VAL A 213 -6.24 -18.42 8.51
N ALA A 214 -6.48 -19.67 8.92
CA ALA A 214 -7.60 -20.03 9.78
C ALA A 214 -7.55 -19.28 11.10
N ALA A 215 -6.37 -19.26 11.74
CA ALA A 215 -6.13 -18.63 13.03
C ALA A 215 -6.32 -17.11 12.96
N ASP A 216 -5.75 -16.45 11.95
CA ASP A 216 -5.90 -15.01 11.73
C ASP A 216 -7.38 -14.63 11.58
N LEU A 217 -8.12 -15.34 10.74
CA LEU A 217 -9.55 -15.09 10.52
C LEU A 217 -10.39 -15.47 11.74
N LEU A 218 -9.99 -16.49 12.50
CA LEU A 218 -10.67 -16.88 13.72
C LEU A 218 -10.56 -15.78 14.78
N VAL A 219 -9.42 -15.10 14.87
CA VAL A 219 -9.24 -13.92 15.74
C VAL A 219 -10.20 -12.80 15.33
N GLU A 220 -10.32 -12.51 14.03
CA GLU A 220 -11.27 -11.48 13.54
C GLU A 220 -12.73 -11.83 13.87
N VAL A 221 -13.13 -13.08 13.66
CA VAL A 221 -14.48 -13.57 13.94
C VAL A 221 -14.77 -13.57 15.44
N ASN A 222 -13.83 -14.02 16.27
CA ASN A 222 -13.98 -13.98 17.73
C ASN A 222 -14.11 -12.55 18.24
N ASN A 223 -13.28 -11.61 17.75
CA ASN A 223 -13.39 -10.20 18.09
C ASN A 223 -14.77 -9.63 17.73
N TRP A 224 -15.34 -10.01 16.59
CA TRP A 224 -16.67 -9.58 16.20
C TRP A 224 -17.76 -10.18 17.10
N LEU A 225 -17.66 -11.48 17.40
CA LEU A 225 -18.62 -12.18 18.26
C LEU A 225 -18.60 -11.63 19.69
N GLU A 226 -17.42 -11.34 20.23
CA GLU A 226 -17.24 -10.73 21.56
C GLU A 226 -17.83 -9.32 21.60
N LYS A 227 -17.53 -8.47 20.60
CA LYS A 227 -18.12 -7.13 20.50
C LYS A 227 -19.66 -7.18 20.42
N SER A 228 -20.19 -8.12 19.65
CA SER A 228 -21.64 -8.31 19.46
C SER A 228 -22.33 -8.84 20.71
N ARG A 229 -21.63 -9.64 21.51
CA ARG A 229 -22.12 -10.26 22.76
C ARG A 229 -22.01 -9.32 23.98
N GLY A 230 -21.13 -8.33 23.92
CA GLY A 230 -20.91 -7.38 25.02
C GLY A 230 -19.99 -7.91 26.13
N PRO A 231 -19.73 -7.10 27.17
CA PRO A 231 -18.71 -7.37 28.17
C PRO A 231 -19.00 -8.65 28.98
N SER A 232 -17.97 -9.48 29.14
CA SER A 232 -18.03 -10.67 29.99
C SER A 232 -18.32 -10.30 31.45
N LEU A 233 -18.81 -11.24 32.26
CA LEU A 233 -19.08 -10.99 33.69
C LEU A 233 -17.85 -10.43 34.43
N PHE A 234 -16.66 -10.90 34.06
CA PHE A 234 -15.40 -10.40 34.60
C PHE A 234 -15.08 -8.98 34.12
N GLN A 235 -15.24 -8.69 32.82
CA GLN A 235 -15.05 -7.33 32.28
C GLN A 235 -16.05 -6.33 32.86
N ARG A 236 -17.31 -6.73 33.08
CA ARG A 236 -18.30 -5.90 33.76
C ARG A 236 -17.85 -5.51 35.17
N TRP A 237 -17.24 -6.44 35.88
CA TRP A 237 -16.74 -6.22 37.23
C TRP A 237 -15.45 -5.39 37.26
N THR A 238 -14.50 -5.62 36.34
CA THR A 238 -13.22 -4.90 36.32
C THR A 238 -13.28 -3.53 35.67
N SER A 239 -14.14 -3.34 34.66
CA SER A 239 -14.25 -2.11 33.86
C SER A 239 -15.56 -1.35 34.05
N TRP A 240 -16.43 -1.79 34.98
CA TRP A 240 -17.73 -1.18 35.30
C TRP A 240 -18.62 -0.93 34.07
N GLN A 241 -18.55 -1.81 33.06
CA GLN A 241 -19.34 -1.71 31.84
C GLN A 241 -20.69 -2.42 31.97
N SER A 242 -21.75 -1.85 31.39
CA SER A 242 -23.07 -2.48 31.28
C SER A 242 -23.27 -3.17 29.93
N VAL A 243 -24.16 -4.17 29.89
CA VAL A 243 -24.55 -4.86 28.65
C VAL A 243 -25.75 -4.14 28.06
N SER A 244 -25.67 -3.77 26.78
CA SER A 244 -26.81 -3.19 26.06
C SER A 244 -27.90 -4.23 25.79
N HIS A 245 -29.14 -3.77 25.57
CA HIS A 245 -30.27 -4.65 25.23
C HIS A 245 -29.99 -5.52 23.99
N GLU A 246 -29.38 -4.91 22.95
CA GLU A 246 -28.98 -5.61 21.73
C GLU A 246 -27.91 -6.69 22.00
N GLN A 247 -26.91 -6.39 22.82
CA GLN A 247 -25.88 -7.35 23.21
C GLN A 247 -26.46 -8.53 24.01
N SER A 248 -27.47 -8.29 24.86
CA SER A 248 -28.18 -9.34 25.58
C SER A 248 -28.94 -10.28 24.63
N ILE A 249 -29.60 -9.73 23.61
CA ILE A 249 -30.26 -10.51 22.55
C ILE A 249 -29.23 -11.33 21.78
N ASN A 250 -28.16 -10.69 21.31
CA ASN A 250 -27.08 -11.36 20.58
C ASN A 250 -26.45 -12.49 21.41
N GLN A 251 -26.26 -12.29 22.71
CA GLN A 251 -25.76 -13.33 23.61
C GLN A 251 -26.70 -14.55 23.66
N ALA A 252 -28.00 -14.33 23.81
CA ALA A 252 -28.99 -15.39 23.85
C ALA A 252 -29.06 -16.16 22.51
N VAL A 253 -29.07 -15.42 21.39
CA VAL A 253 -29.04 -15.98 20.03
C VAL A 253 -27.78 -16.82 19.81
N GLN A 254 -26.59 -16.27 20.08
CA GLN A 254 -25.32 -16.98 19.89
C GLN A 254 -25.26 -18.27 20.72
N ASN A 255 -25.77 -18.28 21.96
CA ASN A 255 -25.80 -19.48 22.78
C ASN A 255 -26.67 -20.59 22.17
N GLU A 256 -27.87 -20.24 21.66
CA GLU A 256 -28.73 -21.21 20.97
C GLU A 256 -28.10 -21.75 19.69
N LEU A 257 -27.46 -20.87 18.89
CA LEU A 257 -26.79 -21.27 17.65
C LEU A 257 -25.58 -22.17 17.92
N LYS A 258 -24.82 -21.92 19.00
CA LYS A 258 -23.73 -22.82 19.43
C LYS A 258 -24.26 -24.18 19.89
N ASN A 259 -25.46 -24.23 20.50
CA ASN A 259 -26.09 -25.50 20.88
C ASN A 259 -26.50 -26.34 19.66
N ILE A 260 -26.91 -25.70 18.56
CA ILE A 260 -27.19 -26.41 17.29
C ILE A 260 -25.92 -27.10 16.79
N LEU A 261 -24.78 -26.40 16.81
CA LEU A 261 -23.50 -26.94 16.33
C LEU A 261 -22.91 -27.99 17.26
N SER A 262 -23.11 -27.88 18.58
CA SER A 262 -22.69 -28.93 19.52
C SER A 262 -23.52 -30.21 19.36
N SER A 263 -24.81 -30.07 19.03
CA SER A 263 -25.70 -31.21 18.79
C SER A 263 -25.51 -31.83 17.40
N ASN A 264 -25.21 -31.00 16.40
CA ASN A 264 -24.93 -31.42 15.03
C ASN A 264 -23.66 -30.74 14.51
N PRO A 265 -22.47 -31.34 14.75
CA PRO A 265 -21.20 -30.79 14.30
C PRO A 265 -21.10 -30.63 12.77
N ASP A 266 -21.81 -31.45 11.99
CA ASP A 266 -21.81 -31.49 10.52
C ASP A 266 -22.98 -30.69 9.90
N HIS A 267 -23.54 -29.75 10.66
CA HIS A 267 -24.59 -28.86 10.16
C HIS A 267 -24.13 -28.10 8.89
N LYS A 268 -25.06 -27.84 7.96
CA LYS A 268 -24.79 -27.11 6.72
C LYS A 268 -24.60 -25.60 6.98
N GLN A 269 -23.90 -24.91 6.07
CA GLN A 269 -23.64 -23.46 6.18
C GLN A 269 -24.93 -22.63 6.24
N SER A 270 -25.97 -23.02 5.49
CA SER A 270 -27.26 -22.32 5.50
C SER A 270 -28.12 -22.84 6.65
N LEU A 271 -28.63 -21.91 7.46
CA LEU A 271 -29.65 -22.19 8.47
C LEU A 271 -31.00 -22.39 7.77
N MET A 272 -31.63 -23.55 7.94
CA MET A 272 -32.93 -23.84 7.34
C MET A 272 -34.04 -23.05 8.07
N ASP A 273 -35.18 -22.84 7.42
CA ASP A 273 -36.30 -22.10 8.02
C ASP A 273 -36.87 -22.80 9.26
N ASP A 274 -36.79 -24.13 9.31
CA ASP A 274 -37.14 -24.93 10.47
C ASP A 274 -36.20 -24.64 11.65
N ASP A 275 -34.88 -24.56 11.42
CA ASP A 275 -33.89 -24.23 12.44
C ASP A 275 -34.11 -22.82 13.00
N VAL A 276 -34.39 -21.85 12.12
CA VAL A 276 -34.74 -20.47 12.54
C VAL A 276 -35.97 -20.47 13.43
N THR A 277 -36.97 -21.30 13.10
CA THR A 277 -38.20 -21.41 13.88
C THR A 277 -37.94 -22.04 15.26
N ILE A 278 -37.06 -23.05 15.34
CA ILE A 278 -36.65 -23.67 16.60
C ILE A 278 -35.90 -22.65 17.47
N VAL A 279 -34.93 -21.93 16.91
CA VAL A 279 -34.18 -20.89 17.63
C VAL A 279 -35.13 -19.82 18.15
N ARG A 280 -36.08 -19.35 17.34
CA ARG A 280 -37.06 -18.34 17.75
C ARG A 280 -37.90 -18.81 18.93
N ARG A 281 -38.45 -20.04 18.88
CA ARG A 281 -39.21 -20.62 19.99
C ARG A 281 -38.37 -20.76 21.27
N ASN A 282 -37.09 -21.13 21.15
CA ASN A 282 -36.17 -21.20 22.29
C ASN A 282 -35.85 -19.81 22.88
N LEU A 283 -35.88 -18.75 22.07
CA LEU A 283 -35.73 -17.37 22.55
C LEU A 283 -37.01 -16.86 23.21
N GLU A 284 -38.18 -17.19 22.67
CA GLU A 284 -39.49 -16.88 23.26
C GLU A 284 -39.64 -17.48 24.66
N THR A 285 -39.19 -18.72 24.88
CA THR A 285 -39.18 -19.36 26.21
C THR A 285 -38.25 -18.67 27.21
N LYS A 286 -37.27 -17.89 26.73
CA LYS A 286 -36.37 -17.05 27.54
C LYS A 286 -36.87 -15.60 27.69
N HIS A 287 -38.15 -15.35 27.39
CA HIS A 287 -38.78 -14.02 27.41
C HIS A 287 -38.20 -13.03 26.38
N LEU A 288 -37.66 -13.52 25.26
CA LEU A 288 -37.17 -12.71 24.13
C LEU A 288 -38.04 -12.97 22.90
N SER A 289 -39.23 -12.35 22.84
CA SER A 289 -40.25 -12.62 21.81
C SER A 289 -40.09 -11.83 20.50
N ASP A 290 -39.28 -10.76 20.48
CA ASP A 290 -39.18 -9.83 19.35
C ASP A 290 -37.82 -9.86 18.64
N VAL A 291 -37.24 -11.05 18.43
CA VAL A 291 -35.95 -11.17 17.72
C VAL A 291 -36.17 -11.32 16.21
N PRO A 292 -35.70 -10.38 15.37
CA PRO A 292 -35.84 -10.49 13.92
C PRO A 292 -35.05 -11.68 13.36
N ASN A 293 -35.61 -12.34 12.33
CA ASN A 293 -34.94 -13.46 11.66
C ASN A 293 -33.61 -13.07 11.04
N GLU A 294 -33.48 -11.81 10.61
CA GLU A 294 -32.25 -11.27 10.05
C GLU A 294 -31.11 -11.31 11.07
N VAL A 295 -31.39 -10.96 12.34
CA VAL A 295 -30.40 -11.00 13.44
C VAL A 295 -29.96 -12.44 13.69
N ILE A 296 -30.90 -13.40 13.72
CA ILE A 296 -30.58 -14.83 13.90
C ILE A 296 -29.67 -15.31 12.76
N ARG A 297 -30.00 -15.00 11.51
CA ARG A 297 -29.18 -15.40 10.35
C ARG A 297 -27.83 -14.70 10.31
N GLN A 298 -27.74 -13.44 10.71
CA GLN A 298 -26.48 -12.70 10.79
C GLN A 298 -25.56 -13.28 11.86
N GLN A 299 -26.07 -13.56 13.06
CA GLN A 299 -25.30 -14.22 14.12
C GLN A 299 -24.90 -15.64 13.70
N TRP A 300 -25.77 -16.38 13.01
CA TRP A 300 -25.47 -17.70 12.48
C TRP A 300 -24.29 -17.71 11.52
N ARG A 301 -24.22 -16.77 10.57
CA ARG A 301 -23.09 -16.67 9.63
C ARG A 301 -21.76 -16.58 10.36
N MET A 302 -21.69 -15.82 11.46
CA MET A 302 -20.46 -15.64 12.22
C MET A 302 -20.16 -16.83 13.15
N VAL A 303 -21.18 -17.39 13.80
CA VAL A 303 -21.04 -18.58 14.66
C VAL A 303 -20.64 -19.82 13.84
N PHE A 304 -21.25 -20.01 12.67
CA PHE A 304 -20.88 -21.09 11.76
C PHE A 304 -19.46 -20.89 11.22
N ARG A 305 -19.09 -19.65 10.85
CA ARG A 305 -17.73 -19.33 10.41
C ARG A 305 -16.69 -19.63 11.49
N GLN A 306 -16.97 -19.30 12.76
CA GLN A 306 -16.12 -19.68 13.90
C GLN A 306 -15.90 -21.19 13.94
N HIS A 307 -16.99 -21.97 13.96
CA HIS A 307 -16.93 -23.44 14.03
C HIS A 307 -16.19 -24.07 12.84
N PHE A 308 -16.43 -23.57 11.64
CA PHE A 308 -15.72 -24.02 10.44
C PHE A 308 -14.21 -23.77 10.52
N LEU A 309 -13.79 -22.57 10.97
CA LEU A 309 -12.38 -22.22 11.12
C LEU A 309 -11.70 -23.04 12.23
N GLU A 310 -12.39 -23.29 13.35
CA GLU A 310 -11.90 -24.16 14.42
C GLU A 310 -11.67 -25.60 13.93
N ARG A 311 -12.62 -26.17 13.17
CA ARG A 311 -12.45 -27.50 12.54
C ARG A 311 -11.31 -27.54 11.54
N MET A 312 -11.15 -26.49 10.73
CA MET A 312 -10.06 -26.40 9.76
C MET A 312 -8.69 -26.29 10.45
N LEU A 313 -8.61 -25.55 11.56
CA LEU A 313 -7.40 -25.44 12.38
C LEU A 313 -7.03 -26.79 13.00
N GLN A 314 -8.00 -27.52 13.55
CA GLN A 314 -7.79 -28.87 14.07
C GLN A 314 -7.31 -29.82 12.97
N SER A 315 -7.96 -29.79 11.80
CA SER A 315 -7.57 -30.61 10.65
C SER A 315 -6.15 -30.31 10.15
N SER A 316 -5.74 -29.04 10.22
CA SER A 316 -4.37 -28.63 9.91
C SER A 316 -3.35 -29.21 10.89
N GLN A 317 -3.66 -29.21 12.19
CA GLN A 317 -2.78 -29.78 13.22
C GLN A 317 -2.67 -31.30 13.09
N ASP A 318 -3.78 -31.98 12.81
CA ASP A 318 -3.82 -33.42 12.61
C ASP A 318 -2.99 -33.82 11.39
N CYS A 319 -3.07 -33.05 10.29
CA CYS A 319 -2.26 -33.26 9.10
C CYS A 319 -0.74 -33.13 9.38
N GLN A 320 -0.34 -32.18 10.22
CA GLN A 320 1.06 -32.03 10.64
C GLN A 320 1.57 -33.24 11.44
N ASN A 321 0.72 -33.85 12.27
CA ASN A 321 1.06 -35.03 13.08
C ASN A 321 1.29 -36.28 12.21
N PHE A 322 0.52 -36.46 11.14
CA PHE A 322 0.74 -37.56 10.17
C PHE A 322 2.08 -37.42 9.42
N TYR A 323 2.52 -36.19 9.15
CA TYR A 323 3.78 -35.92 8.45
C TYR A 323 5.03 -36.24 9.27
N GLN A 324 5.00 -36.02 10.59
CA GLN A 324 6.14 -36.31 11.47
C GLN A 324 6.57 -37.78 11.44
N ASN A 325 5.61 -38.70 11.25
CA ASN A 325 5.86 -40.13 11.11
C ASN A 325 6.50 -40.51 9.76
N TYR A 326 6.39 -39.63 8.74
CA TYR A 326 6.93 -39.85 7.40
C TYR A 326 8.40 -39.38 7.25
N LYS A 327 8.89 -38.52 8.16
CA LYS A 327 10.17 -37.79 8.07
C LYS A 327 11.45 -38.63 8.34
N GLN A 328 11.38 -39.94 8.57
CA GLN A 328 12.56 -40.79 8.90
C GLN A 328 13.48 -41.14 7.70
N GLY A 329 13.55 -40.32 6.63
CA GLY A 329 14.38 -40.63 5.46
C GLY A 329 14.74 -39.45 4.55
N PHE A 330 15.90 -38.85 4.83
CA PHE A 330 16.80 -38.05 3.98
C PHE A 330 16.51 -36.58 3.57
N ASN A 331 17.62 -35.80 3.60
CA ASN A 331 17.90 -34.45 3.04
C ASN A 331 18.34 -34.57 1.56
N ASP A 332 18.39 -33.57 0.66
CA ASP A 332 18.80 -32.15 0.80
C ASP A 332 18.52 -31.34 -0.50
N ALA A 333 18.60 -30.00 -0.36
CA ALA A 333 18.85 -28.91 -1.35
C ALA A 333 17.84 -28.58 -2.49
N ASP A 334 17.43 -27.30 -2.51
CA ASP A 334 16.57 -26.65 -3.52
C ASP A 334 17.29 -25.50 -4.25
N ILE A 335 16.90 -25.28 -5.50
CA ILE A 335 17.33 -24.21 -6.42
C ILE A 335 16.14 -23.29 -6.72
N ASP A 336 16.47 -22.01 -6.85
CA ASP A 336 15.68 -20.78 -6.88
C ASP A 336 14.98 -20.46 -8.23
N CYS A 337 13.80 -19.82 -8.17
CA CYS A 337 12.94 -19.47 -9.31
C CYS A 337 12.50 -17.99 -9.31
N HIS A 338 13.45 -17.11 -9.60
CA HIS A 338 13.41 -15.89 -10.43
C HIS A 338 12.14 -15.02 -10.52
N ALA A 339 12.25 -13.86 -9.86
CA ALA A 339 11.43 -12.65 -9.93
C ALA A 339 11.57 -11.87 -11.28
N VAL A 340 11.03 -12.40 -12.38
CA VAL A 340 11.15 -11.71 -13.70
C VAL A 340 10.11 -10.59 -13.89
N ILE A 341 8.88 -10.77 -13.39
CA ILE A 341 7.76 -9.84 -13.68
C ILE A 341 7.87 -8.54 -12.87
N THR A 342 8.30 -8.62 -11.60
CA THR A 342 8.52 -7.44 -10.76
C THR A 342 9.67 -6.59 -11.29
N ASN A 343 10.75 -7.21 -11.73
CA ASN A 343 11.92 -6.52 -12.28
C ASN A 343 11.62 -5.80 -13.60
N THR A 344 10.73 -6.33 -14.45
CA THR A 344 10.34 -5.65 -15.69
C THR A 344 9.45 -4.43 -15.45
N GLU A 345 8.51 -4.53 -14.50
CA GLU A 345 7.56 -3.44 -14.22
C GLU A 345 8.19 -2.32 -13.40
N GLN A 346 9.13 -2.66 -12.53
CA GLN A 346 9.96 -1.69 -11.85
C GLN A 346 10.78 -0.83 -12.84
N ARG A 347 11.34 -1.42 -13.89
CA ARG A 347 12.04 -0.66 -14.96
C ARG A 347 11.11 0.26 -15.74
N ARG A 348 9.84 -0.13 -15.90
CA ARG A 348 8.83 0.73 -16.53
C ARG A 348 8.50 1.93 -15.64
N LEU A 349 8.28 1.71 -14.34
CA LEU A 349 8.09 2.78 -13.36
C LEU A 349 9.28 3.75 -13.33
N GLU A 350 10.52 3.23 -13.34
CA GLU A 350 11.73 4.06 -13.41
C GLU A 350 11.72 4.98 -14.64
N LYS A 351 11.34 4.46 -15.81
CA LYS A 351 11.25 5.26 -17.04
C LYS A 351 10.18 6.34 -16.92
N GLU A 352 9.01 6.02 -16.37
CA GLU A 352 7.91 6.98 -16.19
C GLU A 352 8.30 8.11 -15.23
N VAL A 353 9.00 7.80 -14.13
CA VAL A 353 9.49 8.84 -13.22
C VAL A 353 10.54 9.72 -13.90
N LYS A 354 11.45 9.15 -14.68
CA LYS A 354 12.44 9.93 -15.46
C LYS A 354 11.75 10.91 -16.42
N GLU A 355 10.76 10.43 -17.18
CA GLU A 355 9.96 11.27 -18.07
C GLU A 355 9.25 12.41 -17.32
N ILE A 356 8.62 12.12 -16.18
CA ILE A 356 7.94 13.14 -15.35
C ILE A 356 8.93 14.19 -14.84
N LEU A 357 10.11 13.76 -14.37
CA LEU A 357 11.16 14.67 -13.90
C LEU A 357 11.73 15.53 -15.04
N ASP A 358 11.88 14.96 -16.24
CA ASP A 358 12.30 15.70 -17.43
C ASP A 358 11.26 16.76 -17.84
N ASP A 359 9.98 16.40 -17.87
CA ASP A 359 8.89 17.32 -18.19
C ASP A 359 8.81 18.45 -17.15
N TRP A 360 8.85 18.12 -15.86
CA TRP A 360 8.75 19.10 -14.77
C TRP A 360 10.00 19.97 -14.64
N SER A 361 11.15 19.53 -15.20
CA SER A 361 12.35 20.36 -15.28
C SER A 361 12.16 21.57 -16.19
N GLN A 362 11.26 21.51 -17.17
CA GLN A 362 10.99 22.62 -18.09
C GLN A 362 9.82 23.51 -17.63
N GLU A 363 8.99 23.04 -16.69
CA GLU A 363 7.82 23.77 -16.20
C GLU A 363 8.13 24.64 -14.96
N THR A 364 8.25 25.96 -15.15
CA THR A 364 8.51 26.91 -14.05
C THR A 364 7.39 26.96 -13.02
N ASP A 365 6.15 26.69 -13.42
CA ASP A 365 4.99 26.75 -12.53
C ASP A 365 4.96 25.57 -11.54
N LYS A 366 5.37 24.38 -11.99
CA LYS A 366 5.52 23.20 -11.12
C LYS A 366 6.63 23.40 -10.10
N LYS A 367 7.76 23.97 -10.51
CA LYS A 367 8.87 24.32 -9.59
C LYS A 367 8.41 25.31 -8.53
N LYS A 368 7.67 26.36 -8.90
CA LYS A 368 7.12 27.34 -7.95
C LYS A 368 6.09 26.74 -7.00
N LEU A 369 5.28 25.79 -7.49
CA LEU A 369 4.23 25.15 -6.70
C LEU A 369 4.79 24.21 -5.63
N TYR A 370 5.84 23.44 -5.95
CA TYR A 370 6.35 22.38 -5.06
C TYR A 370 7.62 22.75 -4.29
N LEU A 371 8.43 23.70 -4.78
CA LEU A 371 9.61 24.21 -4.07
C LEU A 371 9.28 25.54 -3.40
N THR A 372 8.59 25.45 -2.27
CA THR A 372 8.10 26.59 -1.49
C THR A 372 8.81 26.73 -0.15
N GLY A 373 8.93 27.96 0.34
CA GLY A 373 9.42 28.24 1.68
C GLY A 373 10.28 29.50 1.74
N LYS A 374 10.41 30.08 2.94
CA LYS A 374 11.15 31.33 3.15
C LYS A 374 12.59 31.26 2.65
N GLN A 375 13.22 30.09 2.73
CA GLN A 375 14.56 29.86 2.19
C GLN A 375 14.60 29.95 0.65
N VAL A 376 13.61 29.40 -0.03
CA VAL A 376 13.57 29.38 -1.50
C VAL A 376 13.26 30.77 -2.05
N GLU A 377 12.32 31.48 -1.43
CA GLU A 377 11.94 32.84 -1.82
C GLU A 377 13.12 33.81 -1.65
N LEU A 378 13.81 33.76 -0.50
CA LEU A 378 14.94 34.63 -0.23
C LEU A 378 16.12 34.36 -1.19
N ALA A 379 16.37 33.10 -1.56
CA ALA A 379 17.40 32.75 -2.54
C ALA A 379 17.07 33.24 -3.95
N GLU A 380 15.80 33.12 -4.38
CA GLU A 380 15.33 33.61 -5.68
C GLU A 380 15.42 35.13 -5.79
N GLU A 381 14.99 35.85 -4.76
CA GLU A 381 15.10 37.31 -4.69
C GLU A 381 16.57 37.76 -4.73
N LEU A 382 17.45 37.08 -3.98
CA LEU A 382 18.89 37.33 -4.03
C LEU A 382 19.48 37.12 -5.43
N CYS A 383 19.08 36.04 -6.12
CA CYS A 383 19.55 35.77 -7.47
C CYS A 383 19.05 36.83 -8.46
N GLN A 384 17.77 37.21 -8.39
CA GLN A 384 17.19 38.23 -9.24
C GLN A 384 17.87 39.60 -9.03
N VAL A 385 18.10 39.99 -7.78
CA VAL A 385 18.79 41.24 -7.44
C VAL A 385 20.24 41.23 -7.94
N ARG A 386 20.97 40.12 -7.80
CA ARG A 386 22.33 39.97 -8.36
C ARG A 386 22.34 40.11 -9.88
N TYR A 387 21.39 39.46 -10.56
CA TYR A 387 21.27 39.54 -12.02
C TYR A 387 21.00 40.97 -12.50
N ILE A 388 20.06 41.67 -11.86
CA ILE A 388 19.74 43.07 -12.19
C ILE A 388 20.96 43.96 -11.92
N GLN A 389 21.64 43.78 -10.78
CA GLN A 389 22.84 44.55 -10.45
C GLN A 389 23.93 44.34 -11.52
N GLU A 390 24.21 43.10 -11.92
CA GLU A 390 25.23 42.79 -12.93
C GLU A 390 24.88 43.44 -14.28
N LYS A 391 23.60 43.40 -14.67
CA LYS A 391 23.14 44.06 -15.92
C LYS A 391 23.24 45.58 -15.86
N LEU A 392 22.92 46.18 -14.72
CA LEU A 392 23.10 47.62 -14.51
C LEU A 392 24.57 48.02 -14.54
N GLU A 393 25.45 47.23 -13.93
CA GLU A 393 26.90 47.47 -13.96
C GLU A 393 27.48 47.31 -15.38
N GLN A 394 27.06 46.28 -16.12
CA GLN A 394 27.40 46.13 -17.54
C GLN A 394 26.93 47.33 -18.37
N PHE A 395 25.71 47.81 -18.12
CA PHE A 395 25.17 48.98 -18.81
C PHE A 395 25.93 50.27 -18.48
N ILE A 396 26.28 50.50 -17.20
CA ILE A 396 27.09 51.64 -16.77
C ILE A 396 28.46 51.62 -17.47
N VAL A 397 29.12 50.45 -17.52
CA VAL A 397 30.41 50.29 -18.21
C VAL A 397 30.29 50.61 -19.70
N GLN A 398 29.25 50.12 -20.38
CA GLN A 398 28.99 50.42 -21.79
C GLN A 398 28.72 51.91 -22.03
N LEU A 399 27.91 52.53 -21.17
CA LEU A 399 27.61 53.96 -21.24
C LEU A 399 28.87 54.82 -21.04
N HIS A 400 29.80 54.37 -20.19
CA HIS A 400 31.09 55.05 -20.00
C HIS A 400 32.04 54.83 -21.19
N ALA A 401 31.95 53.69 -21.88
CA ALA A 401 32.76 53.37 -23.06
C ALA A 401 32.32 54.15 -24.31
N GLU A 402 31.03 54.40 -24.51
CA GLU A 402 30.50 55.19 -25.65
C GLU A 402 30.82 56.69 -25.59
N LYS A 403 31.32 57.18 -24.46
CA LYS A 403 31.61 58.61 -24.23
C LYS A 403 33.08 58.99 -24.48
N ASN A 404 33.94 58.00 -24.74
CA ASN A 404 35.28 58.17 -25.32
C ASN A 404 35.21 57.91 -26.82
#